data_AF-A0A2V3ICM6-F1
#
_entry.id   AF-A0A2V3ICM6-F1
#
_cell.length_a   1.000
_cell.length_b   1.000
_cell.length_c   1.000
_cell.angle_alpha   90.00
_cell.angle_beta   90.00
_cell.angle_gamma   90.00
#
_symmetry.space_group_name_H-M   'P 1'
#
loop_
_entity.id
_entity.type
_entity.pdbx_description
1 polymer ?
#
loop_
_entity_poly.entity_id
_entity_poly.type
_entity_poly.pdbx_seq_one_letter_code
_entity_poly.pdbx_strand_id
1 'polypeptide(L)'
;MAPSGGYVVGRQELVEKAGFRLAAPGIRAAAGLGSTKALAQGLFMAPSTVGEALKGGLLVAETMAYLGYDTIPPCGERGYVRAVRLGCEHKVRSFCEAVQQAGPVGAFVRATMGESDGYADRVLFAQSTFVDGCTAELSADAPAREPWAVFAQGGLCWQHWALALARIVSGVGWASDSHLSAD
;
A
#
# COMPACT_ATOMS: atom_id res chain seq x y z
N MET A 1 -11.56 -3.24 11.60
CA MET A 1 -10.39 -3.74 10.85
C MET A 1 -9.63 -4.73 11.73
N ALA A 2 -8.98 -5.75 11.15
CA ALA A 2 -8.18 -6.68 11.93
C ALA A 2 -6.88 -5.99 12.41
N PRO A 3 -6.52 -6.04 13.71
CA PRO A 3 -5.34 -5.34 14.22
C PRO A 3 -4.02 -6.03 13.84
N SER A 4 -4.04 -7.34 13.61
CA SER A 4 -2.91 -8.15 13.14
C SER A 4 -3.42 -9.54 12.76
N GLY A 5 -2.53 -10.39 12.24
CA GLY A 5 -2.76 -11.82 12.00
C GLY A 5 -2.59 -12.24 10.55
N GLY A 6 -2.93 -13.50 10.29
CA GLY A 6 -2.92 -14.12 8.97
C GLY A 6 -3.93 -15.26 8.93
N TYR A 7 -4.22 -15.76 7.74
CA TYR A 7 -5.15 -16.88 7.55
C TYR A 7 -4.54 -17.94 6.64
N VAL A 8 -4.93 -19.19 6.86
CA VAL A 8 -4.63 -20.33 5.99
C VAL A 8 -5.95 -21.04 5.71
N VAL A 9 -6.24 -21.29 4.44
CA VAL A 9 -7.43 -22.01 3.99
C VAL A 9 -7.03 -23.05 2.96
N GLY A 10 -7.63 -24.24 3.01
CA GLY A 10 -7.30 -25.34 2.10
C GLY A 10 -7.80 -26.68 2.59
N ARG A 11 -7.19 -27.76 2.08
CA ARG A 11 -7.50 -29.14 2.52
C ARG A 11 -7.19 -29.31 4.00
N GLN A 12 -8.07 -30.02 4.71
CA GLN A 12 -7.97 -30.21 6.16
C GLN A 12 -6.58 -30.72 6.59
N GLU A 13 -6.06 -31.76 5.94
CA GLU A 13 -4.75 -32.34 6.23
C GLU A 13 -3.58 -31.34 6.09
N LEU A 14 -3.69 -30.37 5.18
CA LEU A 14 -2.67 -29.34 4.95
C LEU A 14 -2.80 -28.21 5.97
N VAL A 15 -4.04 -27.81 6.27
CA VAL A 15 -4.32 -26.80 7.31
C VAL A 15 -3.86 -27.31 8.67
N GLU A 16 -4.09 -28.59 9.00
CA GLU A 16 -3.61 -29.18 10.25
C GLU A 16 -2.07 -29.18 10.31
N LYS A 17 -1.37 -29.53 9.22
CA LYS A 17 0.11 -29.43 9.15
C LYS A 17 0.61 -28.00 9.37
N ALA A 18 -0.05 -27.00 8.77
CA ALA A 18 0.28 -25.60 9.00
C ALA A 18 0.04 -25.18 10.46
N GLY A 19 -1.06 -25.64 11.07
CA GLY A 19 -1.37 -25.43 12.48
C GLY A 19 -0.30 -26.01 13.41
N PHE A 20 0.17 -27.23 13.15
CA PHE A 20 1.26 -27.84 13.93
C PHE A 20 2.59 -27.13 13.75
N ARG A 21 2.86 -26.57 12.57
CA ARG A 21 4.07 -25.77 12.34
C ARG A 21 4.05 -24.44 13.09
N LEU A 22 2.86 -23.80 13.15
CA LEU A 22 2.64 -22.54 13.86
C LEU A 22 2.70 -22.72 15.39
N ALA A 23 2.12 -23.82 15.89
CA ALA A 23 2.14 -24.18 17.30
C ALA A 23 3.23 -25.23 17.57
N ALA A 24 2.83 -26.48 17.86
CA ALA A 24 3.72 -27.63 17.98
C ALA A 24 2.99 -28.91 17.53
N PRO A 25 3.71 -29.99 17.17
CA PRO A 25 3.11 -31.27 16.82
C PRO A 25 2.15 -31.77 17.91
N GLY A 26 0.94 -32.18 17.51
CA GLY A 26 -0.09 -32.69 18.43
C GLY A 26 -0.88 -31.62 19.20
N ILE A 27 -0.48 -30.34 19.14
CA ILE A 27 -1.23 -29.23 19.76
C ILE A 27 -2.16 -28.61 18.73
N ARG A 28 -3.47 -28.73 18.96
CA ARG A 28 -4.47 -27.94 18.21
C ARG A 28 -4.53 -26.54 18.81
N ALA A 29 -4.37 -25.52 17.98
CA ALA A 29 -4.45 -24.12 18.41
C ALA A 29 -5.85 -23.83 18.98
N ALA A 30 -5.94 -23.71 20.31
CA ALA A 30 -7.21 -23.50 21.03
C ALA A 30 -7.24 -22.19 21.84
N ALA A 31 -6.08 -21.54 22.04
CA ALA A 31 -5.99 -20.26 22.74
C ALA A 31 -6.14 -19.10 21.75
N GLY A 32 -7.07 -18.17 22.03
CA GLY A 32 -7.31 -16.97 21.23
C GLY A 32 -7.01 -15.69 21.99
N LEU A 33 -6.65 -14.62 21.28
CA LEU A 33 -6.27 -13.31 21.83
C LEU A 33 -7.47 -12.35 22.04
N GLY A 34 -8.70 -12.87 22.12
CA GLY A 34 -9.91 -12.04 22.24
C GLY A 34 -10.25 -11.19 21.00
N SER A 35 -9.57 -11.41 19.86
CA SER A 35 -9.74 -10.60 18.64
C SER A 35 -10.87 -11.07 17.72
N THR A 36 -11.65 -12.09 18.11
CA THR A 36 -12.66 -12.74 17.27
C THR A 36 -13.66 -11.75 16.66
N LYS A 37 -14.16 -10.80 17.45
CA LYS A 37 -15.08 -9.77 16.97
C LYS A 37 -14.46 -8.90 15.87
N ALA A 38 -13.22 -8.42 16.08
CA ALA A 38 -12.52 -7.57 15.12
C ALA A 38 -12.19 -8.31 13.82
N LEU A 39 -11.80 -9.59 13.93
CA LEU A 39 -11.55 -10.46 12.78
C LEU A 39 -12.84 -10.73 11.98
N ALA A 40 -13.93 -11.10 12.65
CA ALA A 40 -15.21 -11.37 12.00
C ALA A 40 -15.79 -10.13 11.33
N GLN A 41 -15.76 -8.98 12.00
CA GLN A 41 -16.19 -7.70 11.42
C GLN A 41 -15.28 -7.30 10.24
N GLY A 42 -13.97 -7.47 10.38
CA GLY A 42 -13.01 -7.20 9.31
C GLY A 42 -13.29 -8.05 8.07
N LEU A 43 -13.53 -9.34 8.25
CA LEU A 43 -13.87 -10.25 7.16
C LEU A 43 -15.19 -9.87 6.46
N PHE A 44 -16.21 -9.50 7.24
CA PHE A 44 -17.49 -9.04 6.70
C PHE A 44 -17.34 -7.77 5.85
N MET A 45 -16.48 -6.83 6.27
CA MET A 45 -16.24 -5.58 5.55
C MET A 45 -15.24 -5.71 4.39
N ALA A 46 -14.45 -6.78 4.35
CA ALA A 46 -13.34 -6.94 3.41
C ALA A 46 -13.72 -6.76 1.93
N PRO A 47 -14.85 -7.31 1.41
CA PRO A 47 -15.21 -7.13 0.00
C PRO A 47 -15.43 -5.65 -0.37
N SER A 48 -16.07 -4.88 0.52
CA SER A 48 -16.30 -3.46 0.32
C SER A 48 -14.98 -2.69 0.36
N THR A 49 -14.13 -2.94 1.35
CA THR A 49 -12.81 -2.30 1.47
C THR A 49 -11.90 -2.59 0.27
N VAL A 50 -11.88 -3.83 -0.22
CA VAL A 50 -11.13 -4.18 -1.43
C VAL A 50 -11.71 -3.47 -2.65
N GLY A 51 -13.04 -3.36 -2.76
CA GLY A 51 -13.68 -2.60 -3.83
C GLY A 51 -13.29 -1.12 -3.83
N GLU A 52 -13.19 -0.49 -2.66
CA GLU A 52 -12.74 0.90 -2.51
C GLU A 52 -11.26 1.08 -2.89
N ALA A 53 -10.38 0.18 -2.44
CA ALA A 53 -8.97 0.19 -2.82
C ALA A 53 -8.78 0.03 -4.34
N LEU A 54 -9.55 -0.87 -4.99
CA LEU A 54 -9.51 -1.07 -6.44
C LEU A 54 -9.95 0.17 -7.21
N LYS A 55 -11.01 0.87 -6.77
CA LYS A 55 -11.43 2.15 -7.36
C LYS A 55 -10.34 3.21 -7.22
N GLY A 56 -9.72 3.30 -6.03
CA GLY A 56 -8.60 4.19 -5.77
C GLY A 56 -7.41 3.91 -6.70
N GLY A 57 -7.01 2.65 -6.84
CA GLY A 57 -5.95 2.23 -7.75
C GLY A 57 -6.24 2.54 -9.22
N LEU A 58 -7.49 2.42 -9.67
CA LEU A 58 -7.91 2.84 -11.01
C LEU A 58 -7.83 4.36 -11.17
N LEU A 59 -8.24 5.13 -10.17
CA LEU A 59 -8.13 6.59 -10.19
C LEU A 59 -6.67 7.05 -10.25
N VAL A 60 -5.78 6.40 -9.49
CA VAL A 60 -4.33 6.65 -9.57
C VAL A 60 -3.82 6.35 -10.98
N ALA A 61 -4.21 5.21 -11.56
CA ALA A 61 -3.77 4.83 -12.90
C ALA A 61 -4.21 5.83 -13.97
N GLU A 62 -5.50 6.19 -14.01
CA GLU A 62 -6.03 7.20 -14.94
C GLU A 62 -5.28 8.53 -14.79
N THR A 63 -5.15 9.02 -13.55
CA THR A 63 -4.53 10.32 -13.26
C THR A 63 -3.07 10.35 -13.70
N MET A 64 -2.30 9.31 -13.36
CA MET A 64 -0.87 9.26 -13.65
C MET A 64 -0.60 8.98 -15.14
N ALA A 65 -1.43 8.15 -15.78
CA ALA A 65 -1.38 7.93 -17.22
C ALA A 65 -1.69 9.22 -18.00
N TYR A 66 -2.67 10.00 -17.53
CA TYR A 66 -2.98 11.32 -18.11
C TYR A 66 -1.79 12.29 -18.03
N LEU A 67 -1.02 12.25 -16.94
CA LEU A 67 0.24 13.01 -16.81
C LEU A 67 1.41 12.46 -17.62
N GLY A 68 1.21 11.35 -18.35
CA GLY A 68 2.22 10.72 -19.21
C GLY A 68 3.10 9.68 -18.52
N TYR A 69 2.79 9.25 -17.30
CA TYR A 69 3.54 8.19 -16.61
C TYR A 69 3.05 6.80 -17.01
N ASP A 70 3.98 5.84 -17.05
CA ASP A 70 3.66 4.43 -17.23
C ASP A 70 3.12 3.83 -15.92
N THR A 71 2.01 3.11 -16.00
CA THR A 71 1.33 2.51 -14.84
C THR A 71 1.13 1.01 -15.05
N ILE A 72 1.34 0.23 -13.99
CA ILE A 72 1.23 -1.24 -14.02
C ILE A 72 0.35 -1.71 -12.85
N PRO A 73 -0.75 -2.43 -13.09
CA PRO A 73 -1.35 -2.67 -14.41
C PRO A 73 -1.73 -1.36 -15.11
N PRO A 74 -1.97 -1.37 -16.44
CA PRO A 74 -2.39 -0.18 -17.16
C PRO A 74 -3.81 0.21 -16.78
N CYS A 75 -4.26 1.35 -17.31
CA CYS A 75 -5.58 1.82 -17.00
C CYS A 75 -6.69 0.91 -17.54
N GLY A 76 -7.82 0.83 -16.83
CA GLY A 76 -8.93 -0.10 -17.12
C GLY A 76 -8.73 -1.53 -16.61
N GLU A 77 -7.50 -1.93 -16.27
CA GLU A 77 -7.21 -3.23 -15.66
C GLU A 77 -7.25 -3.19 -14.13
N ARG A 78 -7.74 -4.28 -13.54
CA ARG A 78 -7.85 -4.43 -12.09
C ARG A 78 -6.53 -4.92 -11.49
N GLY A 79 -6.06 -4.21 -10.48
CA GLY A 79 -4.92 -4.62 -9.65
C GLY A 79 -5.03 -3.95 -8.29
N TYR A 80 -4.76 -4.71 -7.23
CA TYR A 80 -4.79 -4.20 -5.86
C TYR A 80 -3.62 -3.23 -5.59
N VAL A 81 -2.45 -3.58 -6.14
CA VAL A 81 -1.26 -2.73 -6.15
C VAL A 81 -1.15 -2.08 -7.52
N ARG A 82 -0.86 -0.78 -7.55
CA ARG A 82 -0.61 0.01 -8.75
C ARG A 82 0.81 0.56 -8.72
N ALA A 83 1.67 0.06 -9.60
CA ALA A 83 2.98 0.66 -9.80
C ALA A 83 2.89 1.84 -10.76
N VAL A 84 3.63 2.92 -10.49
CA VAL A 84 3.77 4.09 -11.37
C VAL A 84 5.26 4.38 -11.53
N ARG A 85 5.77 4.36 -12.76
CA ARG A 85 7.19 4.62 -13.04
C ARG A 85 7.44 6.12 -13.12
N LEU A 86 8.00 6.70 -12.07
CA LEU A 86 8.20 8.14 -11.96
C LEU A 86 9.52 8.62 -12.56
N GLY A 87 10.47 7.71 -12.80
CA GLY A 87 11.70 7.97 -13.53
C GLY A 87 12.82 8.65 -12.72
N CYS A 88 12.53 9.20 -11.55
CA CYS A 88 13.56 9.76 -10.66
C CYS A 88 13.18 9.70 -9.17
N GLU A 89 14.18 9.85 -8.31
CA GLU A 89 13.99 9.88 -6.86
C GLU A 89 13.14 11.07 -6.39
N HIS A 90 13.29 12.24 -6.99
CA HIS A 90 12.58 13.45 -6.57
C HIS A 90 11.06 13.26 -6.68
N LYS A 91 10.57 12.78 -7.84
CA LYS A 91 9.15 12.51 -8.04
C LYS A 91 8.64 11.42 -7.11
N VAL A 92 9.44 10.37 -6.87
CA VAL A 92 9.12 9.33 -5.86
C VAL A 92 8.94 9.94 -4.48
N ARG A 93 9.88 10.77 -4.04
CA ARG A 93 9.80 11.44 -2.74
C ARG A 93 8.57 12.34 -2.65
N SER A 94 8.32 13.16 -3.66
CA SER A 94 7.14 14.03 -3.72
C SER A 94 5.83 13.25 -3.69
N PHE A 95 5.74 12.14 -4.43
CA PHE A 95 4.56 11.27 -4.43
C PHE A 95 4.31 10.70 -3.04
N CYS A 96 5.32 10.07 -2.43
CA CYS A 96 5.15 9.40 -1.15
C CYS A 96 4.97 10.39 0.01
N GLU A 97 5.65 11.54 0.02
CA GLU A 97 5.40 12.61 1.00
C GLU A 97 3.96 13.12 0.91
N ALA A 98 3.40 13.28 -0.31
CA ALA A 98 2.01 13.67 -0.49
C ALA A 98 1.02 12.61 0.03
N VAL A 99 1.31 11.31 -0.16
CA VAL A 99 0.52 10.21 0.43
C VAL A 99 0.59 10.25 1.96
N GLN A 100 1.78 10.40 2.53
CA GLN A 100 1.98 10.48 3.99
C GLN A 100 1.19 11.66 4.60
N GLN A 101 1.28 12.84 3.99
CA GLN A 101 0.58 14.04 4.46
C GLN A 101 -0.94 13.99 4.27
N ALA A 102 -1.42 13.17 3.34
CA ALA A 102 -2.85 12.97 3.14
C ALA A 102 -3.46 12.00 4.15
N GLY A 103 -2.67 11.20 4.87
CA GLY A 103 -3.19 10.16 5.73
C GLY A 103 -3.71 10.65 7.10
N PRO A 104 -4.50 9.82 7.80
CA PRO A 104 -5.14 10.17 9.06
C PRO A 104 -4.21 10.20 10.28
N VAL A 105 -3.09 9.46 10.28
CA VAL A 105 -2.25 9.25 11.48
C VAL A 105 -0.79 9.60 11.17
N GLY A 106 -0.20 10.56 11.89
CA GLY A 106 1.20 10.92 11.66
C GLY A 106 1.46 11.67 10.34
N ALA A 107 0.46 12.38 9.81
CA ALA A 107 0.59 13.18 8.58
C ALA A 107 1.68 14.26 8.63
N PHE A 108 2.06 14.70 9.83
CA PHE A 108 3.15 15.66 10.06
C PHE A 108 4.55 15.03 9.97
N VAL A 109 4.63 13.69 9.97
CA VAL A 109 5.91 12.97 9.88
C VAL A 109 6.35 12.93 8.43
N ARG A 110 7.64 13.19 8.20
CA ARG A 110 8.24 13.14 6.87
C ARG A 110 8.77 11.74 6.58
N ALA A 111 8.27 11.12 5.51
CA ALA A 111 8.81 9.86 5.01
C ALA A 111 10.17 10.08 4.33
N THR A 112 11.15 9.23 4.66
CA THR A 112 12.50 9.28 4.09
C THR A 112 12.93 7.90 3.61
N MET A 113 13.87 7.85 2.66
CA MET A 113 14.48 6.59 2.22
C MET A 113 15.29 5.98 3.37
N GLY A 114 15.01 4.74 3.75
CA GLY A 114 15.68 4.03 4.84
C GLY A 114 16.03 2.60 4.48
N GLU A 115 16.92 1.99 5.25
CA GLU A 115 17.13 0.53 5.19
C GLU A 115 15.97 -0.18 5.88
N SER A 116 15.61 -1.37 5.41
CA SER A 116 14.50 -2.14 5.99
C SER A 116 14.80 -3.63 5.88
N ASP A 117 14.57 -4.34 6.98
CA ASP A 117 14.87 -5.78 7.06
C ASP A 117 14.13 -6.56 5.97
N GLY A 118 14.89 -7.40 5.26
CA GLY A 118 14.37 -8.20 4.15
C GLY A 118 14.33 -7.49 2.80
N TYR A 119 14.67 -6.19 2.73
CA TYR A 119 14.81 -5.46 1.47
C TYR A 119 16.30 -5.29 1.11
N ALA A 120 16.63 -5.52 -0.16
CA ALA A 120 18.00 -5.38 -0.66
C ALA A 120 18.41 -3.92 -0.92
N ASP A 121 17.45 -3.08 -1.31
CA ASP A 121 17.63 -1.65 -1.53
C ASP A 121 17.02 -0.85 -0.38
N ARG A 122 17.46 0.41 -0.21
CA ARG A 122 16.72 1.36 0.62
C ARG A 122 15.31 1.55 0.07
N VAL A 123 14.33 1.73 0.95
CA VAL A 123 12.93 1.90 0.58
C VAL A 123 12.38 3.13 1.30
N LEU A 124 11.49 3.86 0.62
CA LEU A 124 10.68 4.90 1.23
C LEU A 124 9.27 4.36 1.40
N PHE A 125 8.79 4.33 2.64
CA PHE A 125 7.42 3.96 2.99
C PHE A 125 6.62 5.20 3.40
N ALA A 126 5.47 5.41 2.77
CA ALA A 126 4.45 6.35 3.18
C ALA A 126 3.24 5.56 3.71
N GLN A 127 3.14 5.50 5.04
CA GLN A 127 2.14 4.71 5.75
C GLN A 127 1.64 5.52 6.94
N SER A 128 0.57 6.27 6.70
CA SER A 128 -0.12 7.08 7.69
C SER A 128 -1.41 6.36 8.12
N THR A 129 -1.26 5.20 8.77
CA THR A 129 -2.33 4.21 8.96
C THR A 129 -2.75 4.07 10.42
N PHE A 130 -4.00 3.68 10.68
CA PHE A 130 -4.48 3.39 12.04
C PHE A 130 -3.90 2.10 12.59
N VAL A 131 -3.75 1.09 11.75
CA VAL A 131 -3.06 -0.16 12.09
C VAL A 131 -1.66 -0.11 11.47
N ASP A 132 -0.65 -0.35 12.30
CA ASP A 132 0.75 -0.28 11.89
C ASP A 132 1.04 -1.24 10.72
N GLY A 133 1.74 -0.74 9.71
CA GLY A 133 2.06 -1.49 8.48
C GLY A 133 0.84 -1.94 7.64
N CYS A 134 -0.38 -1.43 7.89
CA CYS A 134 -1.57 -1.90 7.19
C CYS A 134 -1.67 -1.38 5.76
N THR A 135 -1.35 -2.22 4.79
CA THR A 135 -1.46 -1.89 3.35
C THR A 135 -2.87 -1.95 2.79
N ALA A 136 -3.88 -2.25 3.63
CA ALA A 136 -5.28 -2.07 3.27
C ALA A 136 -5.78 -0.63 3.44
N GLU A 137 -5.07 0.14 4.26
CA GLU A 137 -5.25 1.59 4.35
C GLU A 137 -4.42 2.30 3.26
N LEU A 138 -4.63 3.61 3.10
CA LEU A 138 -3.93 4.40 2.09
C LEU A 138 -2.41 4.33 2.34
N SER A 139 -1.67 3.78 1.37
CA SER A 139 -0.21 3.69 1.47
C SER A 139 0.47 3.74 0.11
N ALA A 140 1.74 4.14 0.13
CA ALA A 140 2.62 4.02 -1.02
C ALA A 140 4.05 3.74 -0.58
N ASP A 141 4.79 2.99 -1.39
CA ASP A 141 6.19 2.70 -1.12
C ASP A 141 7.01 2.58 -2.41
N ALA A 142 8.32 2.82 -2.31
CA ALA A 142 9.20 2.81 -3.48
C ALA A 142 10.63 2.42 -3.09
N PRO A 143 11.25 1.44 -3.78
CA PRO A 143 12.66 1.16 -3.60
C PRO A 143 13.53 2.24 -4.27
N ALA A 144 14.72 2.47 -3.70
CA ALA A 144 15.70 3.44 -4.17
C ALA A 144 16.48 2.93 -5.39
N ARG A 145 15.77 2.57 -6.46
CA ARG A 145 16.37 2.05 -7.70
C ARG A 145 15.53 2.38 -8.92
N GLU A 146 16.17 2.32 -10.08
CA GLU A 146 15.48 2.43 -11.36
C GLU A 146 14.42 1.31 -11.55
N PRO A 147 13.27 1.62 -12.19
CA PRO A 147 12.93 2.89 -12.85
C PRO A 147 12.23 3.92 -11.93
N TRP A 148 12.54 3.93 -10.63
CA TRP A 148 11.91 4.79 -9.63
C TRP A 148 10.39 4.62 -9.62
N ALA A 149 9.97 3.35 -9.51
CA ALA A 149 8.57 2.99 -9.44
C ALA A 149 8.05 3.16 -8.02
N VAL A 150 6.92 3.84 -7.87
CA VAL A 150 6.13 3.84 -6.63
C VAL A 150 5.03 2.79 -6.74
N PHE A 151 4.81 2.04 -5.67
CA PHE A 151 3.71 1.11 -5.50
C PHE A 151 2.66 1.78 -4.62
N ALA A 152 1.50 2.06 -5.21
CA ALA A 152 0.35 2.66 -4.58
C ALA A 152 -0.72 1.59 -4.33
N GLN A 153 -1.20 1.46 -3.09
CA GLN A 153 -2.19 0.45 -2.73
C GLN A 153 -3.08 0.86 -1.55
N GLY A 154 -4.14 0.07 -1.37
CA GLY A 154 -5.06 0.21 -0.25
C GLY A 154 -5.94 1.46 -0.38
N GLY A 155 -6.54 1.84 0.74
CA GLY A 155 -7.52 2.92 0.85
C GLY A 155 -8.88 2.38 1.27
N LEU A 156 -9.30 2.75 2.48
CA LEU A 156 -10.60 2.32 3.03
C LEU A 156 -11.80 2.96 2.31
N CYS A 157 -11.53 4.03 1.56
CA CYS A 157 -12.49 4.88 0.86
C CYS A 157 -11.77 5.50 -0.35
N TRP A 158 -12.28 5.31 -1.57
CA TRP A 158 -11.55 5.74 -2.79
C TRP A 158 -11.34 7.27 -2.84
N GLN A 159 -12.22 8.05 -2.20
CA GLN A 159 -12.13 9.50 -2.10
C GLN A 159 -10.85 9.95 -1.37
N HIS A 160 -10.29 9.11 -0.50
CA HIS A 160 -9.02 9.41 0.18
C HIS A 160 -7.85 9.47 -0.83
N TRP A 161 -7.86 8.60 -1.84
CA TRP A 161 -6.93 8.69 -2.97
C TRP A 161 -7.12 9.98 -3.78
N ALA A 162 -8.36 10.45 -3.98
CA ALA A 162 -8.59 11.71 -4.69
C ALA A 162 -7.94 12.91 -3.96
N LEU A 163 -8.03 12.94 -2.63
CA LEU A 163 -7.36 13.96 -1.80
C LEU A 163 -5.83 13.87 -1.83
N ALA A 164 -5.28 12.66 -1.84
CA ALA A 164 -3.85 12.44 -2.01
C ALA A 164 -3.39 12.88 -3.40
N LEU A 165 -4.13 12.50 -4.46
CA LEU A 165 -3.82 12.82 -5.84
C LEU A 165 -3.80 14.32 -6.11
N ALA A 166 -4.69 15.09 -5.51
CA ALA A 166 -4.67 16.56 -5.62
C ALA A 166 -3.30 17.15 -5.20
N ARG A 167 -2.67 16.57 -4.19
CA ARG A 167 -1.32 16.94 -3.74
C ARG A 167 -0.23 16.35 -4.63
N ILE A 168 -0.35 15.05 -4.96
CA ILE A 168 0.62 14.32 -5.79
C ILE A 168 0.82 15.01 -7.13
N VAL A 169 -0.26 15.33 -7.85
CA VAL A 169 -0.21 15.96 -9.18
C VAL A 169 0.61 17.25 -9.15
N SER A 170 0.44 18.05 -8.09
CA SER A 170 1.18 19.31 -7.90
C SER A 170 2.68 19.08 -7.62
N GLY A 171 3.03 17.98 -6.94
CA GLY A 171 4.42 17.66 -6.57
C GLY A 171 5.20 16.89 -7.63
N VAL A 172 4.54 16.09 -8.47
CA VAL A 172 5.21 15.25 -9.48
C VAL A 172 5.23 15.89 -10.87
N GLY A 173 4.29 16.78 -11.21
CA GLY A 173 4.22 17.40 -12.53
C GLY A 173 4.02 16.42 -13.68
N TRP A 174 4.24 16.86 -14.91
CA TRP A 174 4.14 16.02 -16.10
C TRP A 174 5.34 15.08 -16.24
N ALA A 175 5.15 13.92 -16.87
CA ALA A 175 6.23 12.99 -17.13
C ALA A 175 7.33 13.59 -18.02
N SER A 176 6.96 14.48 -18.95
CA SER A 176 7.86 15.20 -19.84
C SER A 176 8.68 16.29 -19.15
N ASP A 177 8.30 16.70 -17.94
CA ASP A 177 9.03 17.75 -17.23
C ASP A 177 10.44 17.23 -16.91
N SER A 178 11.42 17.79 -17.61
CA SER A 178 12.84 17.58 -17.29
C SER A 178 13.10 18.20 -15.93
N HIS A 179 13.67 17.43 -15.00
CA HIS A 179 14.20 18.04 -13.78
C HIS A 179 15.33 18.99 -14.17
N LEU A 180 15.04 20.29 -14.10
CA LEU A 180 16.05 21.25 -13.69
C LEU A 180 16.52 20.77 -12.33
N SER A 181 17.78 20.36 -12.24
CA SER A 181 18.46 20.15 -10.97
C SER A 181 18.25 21.40 -10.12
N ALA A 182 17.46 21.28 -9.06
CA ALA A 182 17.47 22.26 -8.00
C ALA A 182 18.79 22.05 -7.25
N ASP A 183 19.72 22.99 -7.45
CA ASP A 183 20.90 23.21 -6.61
C ASP A 183 20.49 23.42 -5.14
#